data_AF-A0A6C8LLG4-F1
#
_entry.id   AF-A0A6C8LLG4-F1
#
_cell.length_a   1.000
_cell.length_b   1.000
_cell.length_c   1.000
_cell.angle_alpha   90.00
_cell.angle_beta   90.00
_cell.angle_gamma   90.00
#
_symmetry.space_group_name_H-M   'P 1'
#
loop_
_entity.id
_entity.type
_entity.pdbx_description
1 polymer ?
#
loop_
_entity_poly.entity_id
_entity_poly.type
_entity_poly.pdbx_seq_one_letter_code
_entity_poly.pdbx_strand_id
1 'polypeptide(L)' 'LYWIMDLQNDRGEPVISGIPLVTGADLLAQYAYMGLGFKLVVMCDDSTQDYPTKTDLGGRSHLLVLTE' A
#
# COMPACT_ATOMS: atom_id res chain seq x y z
N LEU A 1 -3.90 -1.25 15.51
CA LEU A 1 -4.82 -0.59 14.55
C LEU A 1 -4.05 -0.46 13.24
N TYR A 2 -4.65 -0.83 12.13
CA TYR A 2 -4.02 -0.84 10.80
C TYR A 2 -4.82 0.03 9.84
N TRP A 3 -4.17 0.44 8.75
CA TRP A 3 -4.81 1.19 7.67
C TRP A 3 -5.24 0.25 6.56
N ILE A 4 -6.38 0.59 5.96
CA ILE A 4 -6.94 -0.08 4.79
C ILE A 4 -7.05 0.96 3.68
N MET A 5 -6.66 0.59 2.47
CA MET A 5 -6.68 1.43 1.28
C MET A 5 -7.56 0.81 0.20
N ASP A 6 -8.34 1.66 -0.44
CA ASP A 6 -9.00 1.35 -1.70
C ASP A 6 -8.25 2.05 -2.85
N LEU A 7 -8.02 1.33 -3.94
CA LEU A 7 -7.43 1.82 -5.18
C LEU A 7 -8.55 2.03 -6.20
N GLN A 8 -8.67 3.26 -6.70
CA GLN A 8 -9.66 3.65 -7.71
C GLN A 8 -8.96 4.11 -8.99
N ASN A 9 -9.66 4.03 -10.12
CA ASN A 9 -9.21 4.64 -11.36
C ASN A 9 -9.51 6.15 -11.38
N ASP A 10 -9.15 6.82 -12.47
CA ASP A 10 -9.37 8.26 -12.69
C ASP A 10 -10.85 8.68 -12.71
N ARG A 11 -11.77 7.72 -12.87
CA ARG A 11 -13.22 7.93 -12.82
C ARG A 11 -13.83 7.70 -11.43
N GLY A 12 -13.01 7.34 -10.45
CA GLY A 12 -13.47 6.98 -9.09
C GLY A 12 -14.11 5.59 -9.01
N GLU A 13 -13.91 4.74 -10.03
CA GLU A 13 -14.40 3.36 -9.99
C GLU A 13 -13.39 2.50 -9.23
N PRO A 14 -13.87 1.58 -8.36
CA PRO A 14 -12.98 0.71 -7.59
C PRO A 14 -12.23 -0.25 -8.52
N VAL A 15 -10.90 -0.26 -8.40
CA VAL A 15 -10.01 -1.22 -9.07
C VAL A 15 -9.73 -2.39 -8.12
N ILE A 16 -9.29 -2.06 -6.90
CA ILE A 16 -9.08 -3.02 -5.81
C ILE A 16 -9.52 -2.33 -4.52
N SER A 17 -10.29 -3.03 -3.68
CA SER A 17 -10.74 -2.51 -2.39
C SER A 17 -10.21 -3.35 -1.24
N GLY A 18 -10.01 -2.71 -0.08
CA GLY A 18 -9.68 -3.40 1.16
C GLY A 18 -8.21 -3.82 1.30
N ILE A 19 -7.26 -3.12 0.66
CA ILE A 19 -5.84 -3.46 0.70
C ILE A 19 -5.25 -3.09 2.07
N PRO A 20 -4.76 -4.04 2.88
CA PRO A 20 -4.07 -3.71 4.13
C PRO A 20 -2.68 -3.13 3.84
N LEU A 21 -2.32 -2.05 4.56
CA LEU A 21 -1.00 -1.43 4.46
C LEU A 21 0.03 -2.19 5.30
N VAL A 22 0.53 -3.32 4.78
CA VAL A 22 1.55 -4.17 5.43
C VAL A 22 2.95 -3.69 5.06
N THR A 23 3.80 -3.42 6.06
CA THR A 23 5.18 -2.97 5.85
C THR A 23 6.00 -4.03 5.11
N GLY A 24 6.78 -3.61 4.11
CA GLY A 24 7.73 -4.46 3.38
C GLY A 24 7.12 -5.44 2.38
N ALA A 25 5.80 -5.50 2.28
CA ALA A 25 5.10 -6.34 1.30
C ALA A 25 4.86 -5.59 -0.02
N ASP A 26 4.92 -6.33 -1.13
CA ASP A 26 4.29 -5.90 -2.38
C ASP A 26 2.77 -6.07 -2.24
N LEU A 27 2.09 -4.96 -1.99
CA LEU A 27 0.66 -4.93 -1.70
C LEU A 27 -0.21 -5.37 -2.89
N LEU A 28 0.37 -5.40 -4.10
CA LEU A 28 -0.32 -5.79 -5.33
C LEU A 28 0.05 -7.20 -5.80
N ALA A 29 0.90 -7.94 -5.07
CA ALA A 29 1.39 -9.26 -5.50
C ALA A 29 0.26 -10.26 -5.80
N GLN A 30 -0.79 -10.31 -4.97
CA GLN A 30 -1.96 -11.19 -5.20
C GLN A 30 -2.78 -10.81 -6.45
N TYR A 31 -2.61 -9.58 -6.94
CA TYR A 31 -3.28 -9.03 -8.10
C TYR A 31 -2.37 -8.94 -9.34
N ALA A 32 -1.25 -9.67 -9.34
CA ALA A 32 -0.28 -9.64 -10.43
C ALA A 32 -0.90 -9.93 -11.81
N TYR A 33 -1.95 -10.76 -11.87
CA TYR A 33 -2.69 -11.07 -13.10
C TYR A 33 -3.37 -9.85 -13.74
N MET A 34 -3.56 -8.74 -13.01
CA MET A 34 -4.14 -7.50 -13.53
C MET A 34 -3.14 -6.67 -14.35
N GLY A 35 -1.84 -6.97 -14.28
CA GLY A 35 -0.83 -6.34 -15.13
C GLY A 35 -0.72 -4.81 -14.98
N LEU A 36 -0.88 -4.28 -13.76
CA LEU A 36 -0.93 -2.83 -13.49
C LEU A 36 0.39 -2.09 -13.77
N GLY A 37 1.52 -2.80 -13.88
CA GLY A 37 2.82 -2.23 -14.29
C GLY A 37 3.57 -1.47 -13.18
N PHE A 38 3.10 -1.52 -11.94
CA PHE A 38 3.79 -0.96 -10.77
C PHE A 38 3.48 -1.78 -9.52
N LYS A 39 4.26 -1.57 -8.47
CA LYS A 39 4.01 -2.11 -7.13
C LYS A 39 3.65 -1.00 -6.17
N LEU A 40 2.86 -1.35 -5.16
CA LEU A 40 2.65 -0.51 -3.98
C LEU A 40 3.34 -1.17 -2.81
N VAL A 41 4.16 -0.41 -2.09
CA VAL A 41 4.88 -0.88 -0.90
C VAL A 41 4.75 0.15 0.20
N VAL A 42 4.60 -0.34 1.43
CA VAL A 42 4.64 0.50 2.63
C VAL A 42 5.98 0.31 3.31
N MET A 43 6.64 1.41 3.64
CA MET A 43 7.89 1.42 4.41
C MET A 43 7.68 2.24 5.68
N CYS A 44 8.12 1.69 6.82
CA CYS A 44 8.17 2.39 8.09
C CYS A 44 9.63 2.61 8.47
N ASP A 45 9.93 3.74 9.11
CA ASP A 45 11.28 4.05 9.58
C ASP A 45 11.76 3.06 10.65
N ASP A 46 10.83 2.50 11.42
CA ASP A 46 11.07 1.41 12.36
C ASP A 46 10.91 0.06 11.63
N SER A 47 12.01 -0.68 11.50
CA SER A 47 12.02 -1.99 10.83
C SER A 47 11.23 -3.07 11.57
N THR A 48 10.84 -2.85 12.82
CA THR A 48 10.03 -3.79 13.61
C THR A 48 8.52 -3.55 13.48
N GLN A 49 8.14 -2.51 12.74
CA GLN A 49 6.75 -2.09 12.60
C GLN A 49 6.04 -2.80 11.45
N ASP A 50 5.14 -3.73 11.78
CA ASP A 50 4.37 -4.51 10.80
C ASP A 50 3.36 -3.67 9.98
N TYR A 51 2.86 -2.57 10.56
CA TYR A 51 1.84 -1.71 9.94
C TYR A 51 2.05 -0.25 10.33
N PRO A 52 1.73 0.73 9.46
CA PRO A 52 1.62 2.13 9.86
C PRO A 52 0.62 2.30 11.01
N THR A 53 0.96 3.15 11.98
CA THR A 53 0.05 3.48 13.07
C THR A 53 -0.88 4.62 12.68
N LYS A 54 -1.90 4.86 13.50
CA LYS A 54 -2.83 6.00 13.34
C LYS A 54 -2.12 7.36 13.24
N THR A 55 -0.91 7.48 13.78
CA THR A 55 -0.22 8.76 13.96
C THR A 55 1.07 8.91 13.15
N ASP A 56 1.48 7.90 12.37
CA ASP A 56 2.74 7.97 11.62
C ASP A 56 2.61 7.84 10.10
N LEU A 57 1.45 7.44 9.58
CA LEU A 57 1.23 7.38 8.14
C LEU A 57 1.37 8.77 7.51
N GLY A 58 2.25 8.89 6.54
CA GLY A 58 2.65 10.14 5.89
C GLY A 58 3.81 10.88 6.56
N GLY A 59 4.23 10.46 7.76
CA GLY A 59 5.32 11.08 8.53
C GLY A 59 6.55 10.19 8.71
N ARG A 60 6.38 9.05 9.40
CA ARG A 60 7.44 8.02 9.62
C ARG A 60 7.11 6.69 8.95
N SER A 61 6.03 6.67 8.19
CA SER A 61 5.57 5.54 7.38
C SER A 61 5.07 6.08 6.06
N HIS A 62 5.47 5.48 4.95
CA HIS A 62 5.19 5.99 3.60
C HIS A 62 4.66 4.89 2.70
N LEU A 63 3.56 5.20 1.99
CA LEU A 63 3.11 4.42 0.85
C LEU A 63 3.88 4.89 -0.38
N LEU A 64 4.56 3.97 -1.05
CA LEU A 64 5.42 4.24 -2.20
C LEU A 64 4.89 3.50 -3.42
N VAL A 65 4.98 4.16 -4.57
CA VAL A 65 4.85 3.52 -5.89
C VAL A 65 6.24 3.14 -6.35
N LEU A 66 6.44 1.86 -6.69
CA LEU A 66 7.67 1.36 -7.30
C LEU A 66 7.38 1.03 -8.77
N THR A 67 8.12 1.68 -9.66
CA THR A 67 8.13 1.42 -11.10
C THR A 67 9.48 0.84 -11.50
N GLU A 68 9.54 0.23 -12.69
CA GLU A 68 10.82 -0.06 -13.35
C GLU A 68 11.54 1.23 -13.80
#